data_AF-X0ZBT8-F1
#
_entry.id   AF-X0ZBT8-F1
#
_cell.length_a   1.000
_cell.length_b   1.000
_cell.length_c   1.000
_cell.angle_alpha   90.00
_cell.angle_beta   90.00
_cell.angle_gamma   90.00
#
_symmetry.space_group_name_H-M   'P 1'
#
loop_
_entity.id
_entity.type
_entity.pdbx_description
1 polymer ?
#
loop_
_entity_poly.entity_id
_entity_poly.type
_entity_poly.pdbx_seq_one_letter_code
_entity_poly.pdbx_strand_id
1 'polypeptide(L)'
;KSSRTKEQLDKTIKFFEECQALADQRGKTPVDVFGTTWDDGDLYAHLKEKKNVEVINVPATYQKKRTRGIKLPFKEGESVFPKRYPTSTLKKFEQDDPHTYAMFYDLDPVPMGARTFTDFSYYDDLPGEYKQYRRFMTVDPAPTTNPTSSYSAITICATDAEYMYIMLSWRDKINPQQLIDKMWEFYFDYECEAIGIESYVYQVALSWWLQERITKDP
;
A
#
# COMPACT_ATOMS: atom_id res chain seq x y z
N LYS A 1 -9.24 3.58 -19.03
CA LYS A 1 -9.13 4.80 -18.21
C LYS A 1 -8.99 4.35 -16.76
N SER A 2 -7.80 4.50 -16.17
CA SER A 2 -7.61 4.20 -14.75
C SER A 2 -8.36 5.26 -13.93
N SER A 3 -9.15 4.83 -12.94
CA SER A 3 -9.87 5.68 -11.98
C SER A 3 -9.04 5.94 -10.71
N ARG A 4 -7.73 5.73 -10.77
CA ARG A 4 -6.82 5.67 -9.60
C ARG A 4 -6.02 6.96 -9.41
N THR A 5 -6.25 8.02 -10.18
CA THR A 5 -5.53 9.27 -9.90
C THR A 5 -6.10 9.91 -8.65
N LYS A 6 -5.24 10.48 -7.80
CA LYS A 6 -5.64 11.16 -6.56
C LYS A 6 -6.77 12.16 -6.79
N GLU A 7 -6.70 12.93 -7.88
CA GLU A 7 -7.74 13.89 -8.26
C GLU A 7 -9.12 13.25 -8.49
N GLN A 8 -9.17 12.03 -9.06
CA GLN A 8 -10.43 11.32 -9.30
C GLN A 8 -11.03 10.77 -8.00
N LEU A 9 -10.17 10.28 -7.09
CA LEU A 9 -10.58 9.82 -5.77
C LEU A 9 -11.11 11.01 -4.94
N ASP A 10 -10.36 12.11 -4.90
CA ASP A 10 -10.72 13.34 -4.19
C ASP A 10 -12.06 13.91 -4.69
N LYS A 11 -12.32 13.87 -6.00
CA LYS A 11 -13.61 14.30 -6.56
C LYS A 11 -14.78 13.46 -6.04
N THR A 12 -14.61 12.15 -5.91
CA THR A 12 -15.65 11.25 -5.42
C THR A 12 -15.94 11.50 -3.94
N ILE A 13 -14.89 11.67 -3.14
CA ILE A 13 -14.99 12.01 -1.72
C ILE A 13 -15.70 13.35 -1.54
N LYS A 14 -15.22 14.38 -2.24
CA LYS A 14 -15.78 15.74 -2.16
C LYS A 14 -17.25 15.78 -2.58
N PHE A 15 -17.59 15.11 -3.68
CA PHE A 15 -18.98 15.03 -4.13
C PHE A 15 -19.90 14.40 -3.06
N PHE A 16 -19.44 13.31 -2.43
CA PHE A 16 -20.20 12.69 -1.34
C PHE A 16 -20.37 13.63 -0.13
N GLU A 17 -19.32 14.35 0.27
CA GLU A 17 -19.38 15.33 1.37
C GLU A 17 -20.32 16.51 1.05
N GLU A 18 -20.31 17.00 -0.20
CA GLU A 18 -21.25 18.03 -0.67
C GLU A 18 -22.70 17.54 -0.63
N CYS A 19 -22.95 16.27 -0.99
CA CYS A 19 -24.28 15.67 -0.84
C CYS A 19 -24.74 15.59 0.62
N GLN A 20 -23.82 15.44 1.59
CA GLN A 20 -24.19 15.47 3.00
C GLN A 20 -24.64 16.86 3.47
N ALA A 21 -24.17 17.94 2.85
CA ALA A 21 -24.68 19.28 3.16
C ALA A 21 -26.18 19.43 2.83
N LEU A 22 -26.70 18.61 1.91
CA LEU A 22 -28.12 18.53 1.57
C LEU A 22 -28.90 17.58 2.49
N ALA A 23 -28.23 16.73 3.27
CA ALA A 23 -28.87 15.88 4.27
C ALA A 23 -29.28 16.74 5.47
N ASP A 24 -30.55 17.15 5.44
CA ASP A 24 -31.13 18.12 6.36
C ASP A 24 -31.11 17.67 7.84
N GLN A 25 -31.01 18.69 8.71
CA GLN A 25 -31.06 18.71 10.17
C GLN A 25 -29.82 18.29 10.96
N ARG A 26 -28.80 19.16 11.01
CA ARG A 26 -27.82 19.25 12.13
C ARG A 26 -27.28 17.88 12.62
N GLY A 27 -27.01 16.95 11.70
CA GLY A 27 -26.47 15.63 12.01
C GLY A 27 -27.44 14.62 12.67
N LYS A 28 -28.76 14.80 12.57
CA LYS A 28 -29.75 13.89 13.17
C LYS A 28 -30.20 12.75 12.26
N THR A 29 -30.09 12.91 10.95
CA THR A 29 -30.48 11.88 9.99
C THR A 29 -29.25 11.02 9.66
N PRO A 30 -29.23 9.73 10.02
CA PRO A 30 -28.15 8.84 9.62
C PRO A 30 -28.12 8.70 8.10
N VAL A 31 -26.91 8.63 7.54
CA VAL A 31 -26.69 8.41 6.10
C VAL A 31 -26.07 7.03 5.95
N ASP A 32 -26.83 6.11 5.35
CA ASP A 32 -26.36 4.76 5.05
C ASP A 32 -25.66 4.74 3.69
N VAL A 33 -24.45 4.17 3.64
CA VAL A 33 -23.64 4.05 2.42
C VAL A 33 -23.38 2.58 2.15
N PHE A 34 -23.83 2.08 0.99
CA PHE A 34 -23.71 0.67 0.60
C PHE A 34 -22.78 0.48 -0.58
N GLY A 35 -21.73 -0.34 -0.41
CA GLY A 35 -20.87 -0.73 -1.52
C GLY A 35 -19.67 -1.56 -1.10
N THR A 36 -18.72 -1.67 -2.02
CA THR A 36 -17.49 -2.46 -1.88
C THR A 36 -16.28 -1.53 -1.85
N THR A 37 -15.25 -1.87 -1.08
CA THR A 37 -13.96 -1.15 -1.12
C THR A 37 -13.16 -1.64 -2.31
N TRP A 38 -13.12 -0.82 -3.36
CA TRP A 38 -12.37 -1.07 -4.58
C TRP A 38 -10.89 -0.73 -4.41
N ASP A 39 -10.58 0.35 -3.71
CA ASP A 39 -9.21 0.83 -3.55
C ASP A 39 -9.01 1.36 -2.14
N ASP A 40 -7.82 1.22 -1.60
CA ASP A 40 -7.41 1.69 -0.29
C ASP A 40 -7.43 3.23 -0.18
N GLY A 41 -7.53 3.96 -1.29
CA GLY A 41 -7.80 5.40 -1.34
C GLY A 41 -9.24 5.78 -1.73
N ASP A 42 -10.17 4.82 -1.88
CA ASP A 42 -11.53 5.12 -2.32
C ASP A 42 -12.42 5.75 -1.22
N LEU A 43 -13.65 6.09 -1.60
CA LEU A 43 -14.64 6.67 -0.69
C LEU A 43 -14.87 5.78 0.55
N TYR A 44 -14.96 4.46 0.38
CA TYR A 44 -15.24 3.55 1.50
C TYR A 44 -14.04 3.41 2.42
N ALA A 45 -12.84 3.34 1.87
CA ALA A 45 -11.61 3.38 2.66
C ALA A 45 -11.52 4.69 3.46
N HIS A 46 -11.81 5.83 2.83
CA HIS A 46 -11.88 7.13 3.49
C HIS A 46 -12.93 7.19 4.61
N LEU A 47 -14.13 6.64 4.39
CA LEU A 47 -15.20 6.62 5.40
C LEU A 47 -14.86 5.71 6.58
N LYS A 48 -14.17 4.59 6.36
CA LYS A 48 -13.74 3.66 7.43
C LYS A 48 -12.81 4.31 8.46
N GLU A 49 -12.08 5.36 8.08
CA GLU A 49 -11.18 6.10 8.98
C GLU A 49 -11.90 7.14 9.85
N LYS A 50 -13.14 7.51 9.50
CA LYS A 50 -13.89 8.54 10.22
C LYS A 50 -14.50 7.99 11.51
N LYS A 51 -14.22 8.65 12.64
CA LYS A 51 -14.71 8.23 13.98
C LYS A 51 -16.23 8.24 14.13
N ASN A 52 -16.94 9.01 13.31
CA ASN A 52 -18.39 9.14 13.34
C ASN A 52 -19.10 8.20 12.35
N VAL A 53 -18.38 7.24 11.76
CA VAL A 53 -18.94 6.24 10.86
C VAL A 53 -18.92 4.89 11.55
N GLU A 54 -20.10 4.28 11.67
CA GLU A 54 -20.20 2.87 12.06
C GLU A 54 -19.94 2.00 10.83
N VAL A 55 -18.92 1.15 10.90
CA VAL A 55 -18.54 0.28 9.77
C VAL A 55 -19.10 -1.11 9.99
N ILE A 56 -19.98 -1.52 9.09
CA ILE A 56 -20.51 -2.89 9.01
C ILE A 56 -19.89 -3.59 7.81
N ASN A 57 -19.01 -4.57 8.07
CA ASN A 57 -18.39 -5.39 7.03
C ASN A 57 -19.04 -6.77 6.96
N VAL A 58 -19.62 -7.09 5.80
CA VAL A 58 -20.24 -8.39 5.52
C VAL A 58 -19.59 -8.99 4.26
N PRO A 59 -18.47 -9.72 4.40
CA PRO A 59 -17.85 -10.41 3.26
C PRO A 59 -18.78 -11.52 2.74
N ALA A 60 -18.63 -11.86 1.45
CA ALA A 60 -19.39 -12.91 0.80
C ALA A 60 -19.06 -14.29 1.37
N THR A 61 -17.82 -14.51 1.82
CA THR A 61 -17.40 -15.69 2.58
C THR A 61 -17.26 -15.31 4.05
N TYR A 62 -17.92 -16.05 4.93
CA TYR A 62 -17.94 -15.73 6.35
C TYR A 62 -16.55 -15.89 6.97
N GLN A 63 -16.07 -14.79 7.56
CA GLN A 63 -14.80 -14.73 8.26
C GLN A 63 -14.98 -14.04 9.61
N LYS A 64 -14.88 -14.79 10.72
CA LYS A 64 -15.16 -14.31 12.08
C LYS A 64 -14.33 -13.08 12.47
N LYS A 65 -13.09 -12.99 11.98
CA LYS A 65 -12.20 -11.85 12.26
C LYS A 65 -12.63 -10.56 11.54
N ARG A 66 -13.33 -10.68 10.41
CA ARG A 66 -13.70 -9.55 9.52
C ARG A 66 -15.15 -9.10 9.71
N THR A 67 -16.05 -9.97 10.17
CA THR A 67 -17.44 -9.65 10.55
C THR A 67 -17.54 -9.07 11.96
N ARG A 68 -16.62 -8.15 12.32
CA ARG A 68 -16.61 -7.53 13.66
C ARG A 68 -17.93 -6.81 13.90
N GLY A 69 -18.53 -7.05 15.07
CA GLY A 69 -19.79 -6.41 15.48
C GLY A 69 -21.05 -7.16 15.06
N ILE A 70 -20.98 -8.18 14.18
CA ILE A 70 -22.16 -8.91 13.72
C ILE A 70 -21.98 -10.42 13.89
N LYS A 71 -22.88 -11.04 14.65
CA LYS A 71 -22.97 -12.50 14.74
C LYS A 71 -23.83 -13.01 13.59
N LEU A 72 -23.20 -13.61 12.60
CA LEU A 72 -23.91 -14.29 11.51
C LEU A 72 -24.00 -15.81 11.79
N PRO A 73 -25.09 -16.48 11.36
CA PRO A 73 -25.33 -17.90 11.63
C PRO A 73 -24.60 -18.81 10.62
N PHE A 74 -23.38 -18.46 10.21
CA PHE A 74 -22.58 -19.21 9.23
C PHE A 74 -21.30 -19.75 9.87
N LYS A 75 -20.77 -20.84 9.33
CA LYS A 75 -19.44 -21.36 9.72
C LYS A 75 -18.35 -20.67 8.91
N GLU A 76 -17.14 -20.63 9.46
CA GLU A 76 -15.97 -20.05 8.79
C GLU A 76 -15.80 -20.66 7.39
N GLY A 77 -15.67 -19.81 6.38
CA GLY A 77 -15.53 -20.26 4.98
C GLY A 77 -16.85 -20.59 4.27
N GLU A 78 -18.00 -20.49 4.92
CA GLU A 78 -19.30 -20.62 4.25
C GLU A 78 -19.74 -19.32 3.59
N SER A 79 -20.46 -19.42 2.47
CA SER A 79 -21.08 -18.25 1.86
C SER A 79 -22.14 -17.63 2.77
N VAL A 80 -22.07 -16.31 2.94
CA VAL A 80 -23.10 -15.49 3.58
C VAL A 80 -24.33 -15.32 2.68
N PHE A 81 -24.16 -15.48 1.35
CA PHE A 81 -25.23 -15.35 0.36
C PHE A 81 -25.41 -16.64 -0.46
N PRO A 82 -25.72 -17.79 0.16
CA PRO A 82 -25.63 -19.11 -0.49
C PRO A 82 -26.54 -19.28 -1.71
N LYS A 83 -27.66 -18.55 -1.78
CA LYS A 83 -28.58 -18.57 -2.93
C LYS A 83 -28.01 -17.85 -4.16
N ARG A 84 -27.21 -16.80 -3.96
CA ARG A 84 -26.65 -15.97 -5.04
C ARG A 84 -25.23 -16.40 -5.39
N TYR A 85 -24.44 -16.71 -4.37
CA TYR A 85 -23.04 -17.12 -4.48
C TYR A 85 -22.80 -18.35 -3.62
N PRO A 86 -23.03 -19.57 -4.13
CA PRO A 86 -22.69 -20.79 -3.42
C PRO A 86 -21.20 -20.81 -3.02
N THR A 87 -20.86 -21.49 -1.93
CA THR A 87 -19.47 -21.58 -1.44
C THR A 87 -18.50 -22.10 -2.51
N SER A 88 -18.92 -23.07 -3.33
CA SER A 88 -18.12 -23.58 -4.45
C SER A 88 -17.83 -22.51 -5.51
N THR A 89 -18.79 -21.64 -5.78
CA THR A 89 -18.65 -20.51 -6.72
C THR A 89 -17.70 -19.46 -6.16
N LEU A 90 -17.81 -19.11 -4.89
CA LEU A 90 -16.90 -18.15 -4.25
C LEU A 90 -15.45 -18.65 -4.26
N LYS A 91 -15.23 -19.93 -3.95
CA LYS A 91 -13.90 -20.56 -4.07
C LYS A 91 -13.35 -20.48 -5.49
N LYS A 92 -14.21 -20.65 -6.50
CA LYS A 92 -13.81 -20.52 -7.90
C LYS A 92 -13.41 -19.08 -8.24
N PHE A 93 -14.19 -18.09 -7.80
CA PHE A 93 -13.84 -16.67 -8.00
C PHE A 93 -12.53 -16.30 -7.32
N GLU A 94 -12.30 -16.79 -6.11
CA GLU A 94 -11.04 -16.59 -5.39
C GLU A 94 -9.85 -17.20 -6.13
N GLN A 95 -10.02 -18.35 -6.79
CA GLN A 95 -8.98 -18.99 -7.58
C GLN A 95 -8.74 -18.30 -8.93
N ASP A 96 -9.82 -17.93 -9.63
CA ASP A 96 -9.76 -17.38 -10.99
C ASP A 96 -9.22 -15.94 -10.99
N ASP A 97 -9.65 -15.10 -10.05
CA ASP A 97 -9.16 -13.73 -9.88
C ASP A 97 -9.11 -13.36 -8.38
N PRO A 98 -8.03 -13.77 -7.69
CA PRO A 98 -7.86 -13.53 -6.26
C PRO A 98 -7.94 -12.06 -5.85
N HIS A 99 -7.55 -11.13 -6.74
CA HIS A 99 -7.50 -9.70 -6.44
C HIS A 99 -8.90 -9.09 -6.50
N THR A 100 -9.62 -9.33 -7.60
CA THR A 100 -11.02 -8.93 -7.74
C THR A 100 -11.90 -9.58 -6.67
N TYR A 101 -11.59 -10.83 -6.30
CA TYR A 101 -12.23 -11.50 -5.17
C TYR A 101 -12.03 -10.74 -3.85
N ALA A 102 -10.78 -10.37 -3.54
CA ALA A 102 -10.42 -9.63 -2.34
C ALA A 102 -11.20 -8.30 -2.21
N MET A 103 -11.32 -7.55 -3.31
CA MET A 103 -11.99 -6.25 -3.35
C MET A 103 -13.52 -6.37 -3.21
N PHE A 104 -14.16 -7.19 -4.05
CA PHE A 104 -15.61 -7.19 -4.17
C PHE A 104 -16.32 -8.14 -3.23
N TYR A 105 -15.68 -9.25 -2.88
CA TYR A 105 -16.31 -10.33 -2.11
C TYR A 105 -15.80 -10.32 -0.67
N ASP A 106 -14.51 -10.08 -0.47
CA ASP A 106 -13.89 -10.09 0.86
C ASP A 106 -13.82 -8.70 1.53
N LEU A 107 -14.08 -7.63 0.77
CA LEU A 107 -14.05 -6.23 1.21
C LEU A 107 -12.70 -5.80 1.82
N ASP A 108 -11.62 -6.42 1.36
CA ASP A 108 -10.25 -6.21 1.81
C ASP A 108 -9.35 -6.08 0.58
N PRO A 109 -9.34 -4.90 -0.09
CA PRO A 109 -8.49 -4.69 -1.25
C PRO A 109 -7.03 -4.89 -0.83
N VAL A 110 -6.38 -5.90 -1.40
CA VAL A 110 -4.96 -6.14 -1.19
C VAL A 110 -4.22 -5.42 -2.30
N PRO A 111 -3.24 -4.54 -2.00
CA PRO A 111 -2.43 -3.89 -3.01
C PRO A 111 -1.87 -4.94 -3.96
N MET A 112 -1.97 -4.70 -5.27
CA MET A 112 -1.60 -5.70 -6.29
C MET A 112 -0.16 -6.22 -6.14
N GLY A 113 0.76 -5.39 -5.62
CA GLY A 113 2.14 -5.75 -5.32
C GLY A 113 2.36 -6.47 -3.98
N ALA A 114 1.43 -6.38 -3.02
CA ALA A 114 1.53 -7.06 -1.73
C ALA A 114 1.36 -8.58 -1.84
N ARG A 115 0.92 -9.09 -3.00
CA ARG A 115 0.85 -10.53 -3.30
C ARG A 115 1.98 -11.05 -4.18
N THR A 116 2.87 -10.18 -4.68
CA THR A 116 3.99 -10.61 -5.54
C THR A 116 5.05 -11.39 -4.76
N PHE A 117 5.22 -11.10 -3.47
CA PHE A 117 6.17 -11.78 -2.60
C PHE A 117 5.43 -12.40 -1.41
N THR A 118 5.23 -13.71 -1.43
CA THR A 118 4.39 -14.42 -0.43
C THR A 118 5.12 -15.45 0.43
N ASP A 119 6.43 -15.65 0.25
CA ASP A 119 7.24 -16.59 1.02
C ASP A 119 8.58 -15.94 1.40
N PHE A 120 8.63 -15.30 2.58
CA PHE A 120 9.86 -14.72 3.10
C PHE A 120 10.51 -15.65 4.13
N SER A 121 11.79 -15.92 3.94
CA SER A 121 12.66 -16.45 4.98
C SER A 121 13.31 -15.29 5.72
N TYR A 122 13.21 -15.31 7.05
CA TYR A 122 13.78 -14.28 7.92
C TYR A 122 15.10 -14.77 8.52
N TYR A 123 16.07 -13.86 8.57
CA TYR A 123 17.40 -14.11 9.12
C TYR A 123 17.78 -12.91 10.01
N ASP A 124 18.45 -13.18 11.14
CA ASP A 124 19.01 -12.11 11.98
C ASP A 124 20.27 -11.51 11.33
N ASP A 125 21.06 -12.36 10.67
CA ASP A 125 22.29 -12.00 9.95
C ASP A 125 22.26 -12.55 8.51
N LEU A 126 22.95 -11.89 7.58
CA LEU A 126 23.17 -12.43 6.24
C LEU A 126 23.91 -13.77 6.32
N PRO A 127 23.44 -14.82 5.62
CA PRO A 127 24.13 -16.10 5.63
C PRO A 127 25.49 -16.00 4.93
N GLY A 128 26.58 -16.41 5.59
CA GLY A 128 27.94 -16.36 5.01
C GLY A 128 28.66 -15.02 5.18
N GLU A 129 29.69 -14.76 4.37
CA GLU A 129 30.53 -13.57 4.55
C GLU A 129 29.94 -12.34 3.86
N TYR A 130 29.86 -11.22 4.58
CA TYR A 130 29.28 -9.96 4.08
C TYR A 130 29.84 -9.51 2.71
N LYS A 131 31.12 -9.77 2.44
CA LYS A 131 31.82 -9.37 1.20
C LYS A 131 31.40 -10.16 -0.04
N GLN A 132 30.70 -11.29 0.11
CA GLN A 132 30.26 -12.09 -1.02
C GLN A 132 29.01 -11.50 -1.73
N TYR A 133 28.36 -10.55 -1.06
CA TYR A 133 27.12 -9.95 -1.53
C TYR A 133 27.37 -8.62 -2.23
N ARG A 134 26.75 -8.48 -3.41
CA ARG A 134 26.61 -7.19 -4.07
C ARG A 134 25.41 -6.48 -3.49
N ARG A 135 25.52 -5.19 -3.19
CA ARG A 135 24.47 -4.44 -2.48
C ARG A 135 23.94 -3.31 -3.33
N PHE A 136 22.62 -3.22 -3.42
CA PHE A 136 21.93 -2.25 -4.25
C PHE A 136 20.88 -1.52 -3.44
N MET A 137 20.85 -0.21 -3.59
CA MET A 137 19.82 0.64 -3.01
C MET A 137 18.77 0.94 -4.07
N THR A 138 17.49 0.83 -3.71
CA THR A 138 16.38 1.35 -4.52
C THR A 138 15.63 2.43 -3.74
N VAL A 139 15.27 3.51 -4.44
CA VAL A 139 14.61 4.68 -3.85
C VAL A 139 13.33 5.00 -4.61
N ASP A 140 12.22 5.04 -3.89
CA ASP A 140 10.93 5.53 -4.35
C ASP A 140 10.68 6.90 -3.69
N PRO A 141 11.00 8.01 -4.39
CA PRO A 141 10.84 9.34 -3.83
C PRO A 141 9.39 9.82 -3.93
N ALA A 142 8.81 10.25 -2.80
CA ALA A 142 7.52 10.94 -2.83
C ALA A 142 7.69 12.39 -3.33
N PRO A 143 7.00 12.80 -4.41
CA PRO A 143 7.20 14.11 -5.01
C PRO A 143 6.36 15.18 -4.30
N THR A 144 6.66 15.56 -3.06
CA THR A 144 5.98 16.73 -2.50
C THR A 144 6.82 17.58 -1.53
N THR A 145 6.47 18.88 -1.49
CA THR A 145 7.00 19.89 -0.57
C THR A 145 6.23 19.98 0.75
N ASN A 146 5.17 19.17 0.94
CA ASN A 146 4.30 19.25 2.11
C ASN A 146 4.56 18.07 3.07
N PRO A 147 5.02 18.30 4.31
CA PRO A 147 5.39 17.23 5.26
C PRO A 147 4.22 16.31 5.68
N THR A 148 2.97 16.65 5.36
CA THR A 148 1.81 15.74 5.56
C THR A 148 1.65 14.70 4.45
N SER A 149 2.46 14.75 3.38
CA SER A 149 2.29 13.94 2.18
C SER A 149 2.66 12.46 2.31
N SER A 150 2.63 11.77 1.16
CA SER A 150 3.12 10.42 0.92
C SER A 150 4.53 10.20 1.49
N TYR A 151 4.82 8.96 1.85
CA TYR A 151 6.14 8.53 2.32
C TYR A 151 7.10 8.37 1.16
N SER A 152 8.35 8.79 1.35
CA SER A 152 9.48 8.30 0.54
C SER A 152 9.97 6.98 1.12
N ALA A 153 10.46 6.08 0.27
CA ALA A 153 10.97 4.78 0.69
C ALA A 153 12.37 4.51 0.14
N ILE A 154 13.19 3.83 0.95
CA ILE A 154 14.49 3.30 0.56
C ILE A 154 14.50 1.82 0.92
N THR A 155 14.91 0.97 -0.02
CA THR A 155 15.16 -0.46 0.23
C THR A 155 16.60 -0.78 -0.15
N ILE A 156 17.28 -1.56 0.68
CA ILE A 156 18.63 -2.06 0.38
C ILE A 156 18.55 -3.57 0.28
N CYS A 157 18.99 -4.10 -0.85
CA CYS A 157 19.06 -5.52 -1.10
C CYS A 157 20.53 -5.95 -1.23
N ALA A 158 20.91 -6.99 -0.50
CA ALA A 158 22.09 -7.78 -0.78
C ALA A 158 21.70 -8.91 -1.73
N THR A 159 22.51 -9.20 -2.73
CA THR A 159 22.28 -10.31 -3.66
C THR A 159 23.56 -11.08 -3.86
N ASP A 160 23.45 -12.40 -3.81
CA ASP A 160 24.39 -13.28 -4.48
C ASP A 160 23.80 -13.66 -5.86
N ALA A 161 24.46 -14.54 -6.59
CA ALA A 161 24.00 -14.95 -7.91
C ALA A 161 22.66 -15.72 -7.90
N GLU A 162 22.21 -16.19 -6.73
CA GLU A 162 21.07 -17.10 -6.56
C GLU A 162 19.93 -16.49 -5.72
N TYR A 163 20.25 -15.70 -4.71
CA TYR A 163 19.32 -15.15 -3.72
C TYR A 163 19.44 -13.63 -3.58
N MET A 164 18.31 -13.01 -3.25
CA MET A 164 18.21 -11.61 -2.86
C MET A 164 17.68 -11.52 -1.42
N TYR A 165 18.37 -10.74 -0.60
CA TYR A 165 18.09 -10.52 0.81
C TYR A 165 17.77 -9.04 1.02
N ILE A 166 16.64 -8.75 1.66
CA ILE A 166 16.31 -7.38 2.06
C ILE A 166 17.04 -7.09 3.37
N MET A 167 18.02 -6.20 3.31
CA MET A 167 18.80 -5.78 4.48
C MET A 167 18.14 -4.63 5.23
N LEU A 168 17.49 -3.73 4.49
CA LEU A 168 16.83 -2.56 5.05
C LEU A 168 15.56 -2.27 4.24
N SER A 169 14.48 -2.01 4.94
CA SER A 169 13.28 -1.36 4.40
C SER A 169 12.95 -0.16 5.26
N TRP A 170 13.16 1.03 4.72
CA TRP A 170 13.02 2.29 5.43
C TRP A 170 12.00 3.18 4.71
N ARG A 171 11.21 3.93 5.48
CA ARG A 171 10.26 4.93 4.96
C ARG A 171 10.11 6.11 5.90
N ASP A 172 9.94 7.31 5.35
CA ASP A 172 9.64 8.51 6.14
C ASP A 172 8.97 9.61 5.30
N LYS A 173 8.36 10.59 5.99
CA LYS A 173 7.78 11.79 5.41
C LYS A 173 8.78 12.95 5.49
N ILE A 174 9.69 12.97 4.54
CA ILE A 174 10.78 13.94 4.53
C ILE A 174 10.81 14.71 3.21
N ASN A 175 11.39 15.91 3.28
CA ASN A 175 11.64 16.68 2.07
C ASN A 175 12.79 16.03 1.26
N PRO A 176 12.96 16.42 0.00
CA PRO A 176 13.93 15.76 -0.84
C PRO A 176 15.39 15.94 -0.44
N GLN A 177 15.76 17.06 0.19
CA GLN A 177 17.13 17.26 0.68
C GLN A 177 17.45 16.25 1.79
N GLN A 178 16.52 16.09 2.73
CA GLN A 178 16.63 15.09 3.78
C GLN A 178 16.69 13.66 3.20
N LEU A 179 15.98 13.41 2.09
CA LEU A 179 16.02 12.10 1.43
C LEU A 179 17.40 11.84 0.84
N ILE A 180 18.03 12.82 0.21
CA ILE A 180 19.40 12.72 -0.29
C ILE A 180 20.38 12.45 0.85
N ASP A 181 20.24 13.15 1.97
CA ASP A 181 21.13 12.94 3.13
C ASP A 181 20.99 11.52 3.67
N LYS A 182 19.76 10.98 3.73
CA LYS A 182 19.50 9.59 4.10
C LYS A 182 20.01 8.57 3.09
N MET A 183 19.89 8.86 1.79
CA MET A 183 20.48 8.03 0.75
C MET A 183 22.00 7.95 0.90
N TRP A 184 22.67 9.05 1.23
CA TRP A 184 24.12 9.07 1.44
C TRP A 184 24.56 8.28 2.67
N GLU A 185 23.88 8.48 3.81
CA GLU A 185 24.09 7.72 5.05
C GLU A 185 24.02 6.22 4.75
N PHE A 186 22.90 5.77 4.17
CA PHE A 186 22.69 4.37 3.87
C PHE A 186 23.61 3.82 2.77
N TYR A 187 24.00 4.63 1.79
CA TYR A 187 24.88 4.19 0.72
C TYR A 187 26.26 3.79 1.26
N PHE A 188 26.80 4.57 2.19
CA PHE A 188 28.08 4.27 2.82
C PHE A 188 27.97 3.22 3.92
N ASP A 189 26.96 3.32 4.80
CA ASP A 189 26.78 2.36 5.90
C ASP A 189 26.61 0.92 5.39
N TYR A 190 25.95 0.77 4.25
CA TYR A 190 25.73 -0.53 3.61
C TYR A 190 26.67 -0.78 2.42
N GLU A 191 27.66 0.08 2.17
CA GLU A 191 28.64 -0.08 1.08
C GLU A 191 27.97 -0.53 -0.24
N CYS A 192 26.96 0.23 -0.67
CA CYS A 192 26.16 -0.10 -1.84
C CYS A 192 26.95 0.13 -3.14
N GLU A 193 26.79 -0.73 -4.14
CA GLU A 193 27.44 -0.58 -5.44
C GLU A 193 26.73 0.43 -6.34
N ALA A 194 25.40 0.46 -6.29
CA ALA A 194 24.61 1.36 -7.10
C ALA A 194 23.28 1.73 -6.43
N ILE A 195 22.73 2.86 -6.88
CA ILE A 195 21.43 3.37 -6.47
C ILE A 195 20.50 3.40 -7.69
N GLY A 196 19.41 2.64 -7.64
CA GLY A 196 18.28 2.76 -8.54
C GLY A 196 17.25 3.73 -7.96
N ILE A 197 16.77 4.68 -8.74
CA ILE A 197 15.71 5.60 -8.32
C ILE A 197 14.52 5.40 -9.27
N GLU A 198 13.28 5.41 -8.78
CA GLU A 198 12.08 5.28 -9.62
C GLU A 198 11.73 6.57 -10.38
N SER A 199 11.53 6.46 -11.70
CA SER A 199 11.58 7.58 -12.62
C SER A 199 10.31 8.42 -12.74
N TYR A 200 10.33 9.60 -12.11
CA TYR A 200 9.64 10.81 -12.59
C TYR A 200 10.43 12.09 -12.23
N VAL A 201 10.49 13.06 -13.17
CA VAL A 201 11.06 14.45 -13.23
C VAL A 201 12.02 14.96 -12.14
N TYR A 202 11.82 14.63 -10.87
CA TYR A 202 12.69 14.91 -9.73
C TYR A 202 14.11 14.31 -9.88
N GLN A 203 14.22 13.21 -10.61
CA GLN A 203 15.46 12.44 -10.79
C GLN A 203 16.55 13.12 -11.61
N VAL A 204 16.21 14.04 -12.51
CA VAL A 204 17.22 14.72 -13.34
C VAL A 204 18.01 15.70 -12.49
N ALA A 205 17.34 16.38 -11.54
CA ALA A 205 18.00 17.28 -10.60
C ALA A 205 18.85 16.52 -9.56
N LEU A 206 18.34 15.39 -9.06
CA LEU A 206 19.05 14.55 -8.09
C LEU A 206 20.30 13.88 -8.70
N SER A 207 20.18 13.37 -9.93
CA SER A 207 21.31 12.71 -10.62
C SER A 207 22.44 13.68 -10.96
N TRP A 208 22.12 14.90 -11.42
CA TRP A 208 23.10 15.96 -11.64
C TRP A 208 23.85 16.35 -10.36
N TRP A 209 23.12 16.48 -9.24
CA TRP A 209 23.72 16.87 -7.97
C TRP A 209 24.58 15.76 -7.34
N LEU A 210 24.13 14.50 -7.43
CA LEU A 210 24.91 13.33 -6.97
C LEU A 210 26.21 13.18 -7.78
N GLN A 211 26.18 13.38 -9.09
CA GLN A 211 27.37 13.37 -9.94
C GLN A 211 28.37 14.49 -9.57
N GLU A 212 27.88 15.71 -9.29
CA GLU A 212 28.75 16.80 -8.83
C GLU A 212 29.43 16.51 -7.49
N ARG A 213 28.72 15.87 -6.56
CA ARG A 213 29.22 15.63 -5.20
C ARG A 213 30.25 14.50 -5.14
N ILE A 214 30.03 13.42 -5.88
CA ILE A 214 31.01 12.32 -6.05
C ILE A 214 32.32 12.83 -6.67
N THR A 215 32.25 13.86 -7.51
CA THR A 215 33.44 14.45 -8.14
C THR A 215 34.20 15.41 -7.19
N LYS A 216 33.52 15.99 -6.19
CA LYS A 216 34.09 17.01 -5.29
C LYS A 216 34.57 16.46 -3.94
N ASP A 217 33.97 15.37 -3.45
CA ASP A 217 34.42 14.66 -2.24
C ASP A 217 34.77 13.20 -2.59
N PRO A 218 36.00 12.92 -3.08
CA PRO A 218 36.47 11.56 -3.34
C PRO A 218 36.79 10.77 -2.06
#